data_AF-A0A1V5AUX1-F1
#
_entry.id   AF-A0A1V5AUX1-F1
#
_cell.length_a   1.000
_cell.length_b   1.000
_cell.length_c   1.000
_cell.angle_alpha   90.00
_cell.angle_beta   90.00
_cell.angle_gamma   90.00
#
_symmetry.space_group_name_H-M   'P 1'
#
loop_
_entity.id
_entity.type
_entity.pdbx_description
1 polymer ?
#
loop_
_entity_poly.entity_id
_entity_poly.type
_entity_poly.pdbx_seq_one_letter_code
_entity_poly.pdbx_strand_id
1 'polypeptide(L)'
;MDGRPPGAEDQDSAASKEGVEKRLTGLYPKPLEGEQVPISFIASGKKMIGWSPEMGRSVQVEDESDVSALKRVREINEVRVFNWLSGREGLIELDDGEMEELLAILEAKNGEQLVFTRVKVKGRLIAAFALVEGEEPRRWLLSERLDD
;
A
#
# COMPACT_ATOMS: atom_id res chain seq x y z
N MET A 1 51.38 -8.62 16.08
CA MET A 1 50.60 -8.80 14.84
C MET A 1 49.31 -9.46 15.26
N ASP A 2 48.18 -8.75 15.27
CA ASP A 2 46.83 -9.33 15.27
C ASP A 2 45.87 -8.25 14.80
N GLY A 3 45.84 -8.01 13.50
CA GLY A 3 44.84 -7.16 12.86
C GLY A 3 43.63 -8.01 12.50
N ARG A 4 42.53 -7.90 13.26
CA ARG A 4 41.21 -8.30 12.77
C ARG A 4 40.78 -7.30 11.68
N PRO A 5 40.27 -7.75 10.52
CA PRO A 5 39.57 -6.85 9.62
C PRO A 5 38.15 -6.59 10.17
N PRO A 6 37.69 -5.33 10.26
CA PRO A 6 36.28 -5.01 10.42
C PRO A 6 35.68 -4.87 9.01
N GLY A 7 34.67 -5.66 8.66
CA GLY A 7 34.03 -5.46 7.35
C GLY A 7 33.10 -6.57 6.89
N ALA A 8 32.11 -6.96 7.70
CA ALA A 8 31.11 -7.93 7.27
C ALA A 8 29.67 -7.62 7.72
N GLU A 9 29.35 -6.41 8.21
CA GLU A 9 28.00 -6.09 8.73
C GLU A 9 27.19 -5.09 7.86
N ASP A 10 27.82 -4.39 6.91
CA ASP A 10 27.14 -3.35 6.12
C ASP A 10 26.38 -3.84 4.87
N GLN A 11 26.72 -5.01 4.32
CA GLN A 11 26.11 -5.48 3.07
C GLN A 11 24.71 -6.09 3.26
N ASP A 12 24.47 -6.79 4.37
CA ASP A 12 23.17 -7.40 4.69
C ASP A 12 22.12 -6.33 5.05
N SER A 13 22.58 -5.26 5.70
CA SER A 13 21.76 -4.10 6.08
C SER A 13 21.30 -3.28 4.87
N ALA A 14 22.14 -3.12 3.84
CA ALA A 14 21.81 -2.36 2.64
C ALA A 14 20.78 -3.08 1.74
N ALA A 15 20.95 -4.39 1.52
CA ALA A 15 20.00 -5.21 0.75
C ALA A 15 18.63 -5.31 1.45
N SER A 16 18.63 -5.41 2.78
CA SER A 16 17.41 -5.41 3.59
C SER A 16 16.66 -4.08 3.53
N LYS A 17 17.38 -2.94 3.53
CA LYS A 17 16.80 -1.59 3.38
C LYS A 17 16.21 -1.37 1.99
N GLU A 18 16.94 -1.71 0.93
CA GLU A 18 16.47 -1.55 -0.45
C GLU A 18 15.21 -2.40 -0.72
N GLY A 19 15.14 -3.60 -0.13
CA GLY A 19 13.96 -4.46 -0.19
C GLY A 19 12.75 -3.94 0.57
N VAL A 20 12.95 -3.24 1.70
CA VAL A 20 11.88 -2.55 2.45
C VAL A 20 11.36 -1.36 1.64
N GLU A 21 12.26 -0.51 1.15
CA GLU A 21 11.90 0.68 0.37
C GLU A 21 11.05 0.31 -0.86
N LYS A 22 11.45 -0.71 -1.62
CA LYS A 22 10.67 -1.19 -2.78
C LYS A 22 9.27 -1.69 -2.41
N ARG A 23 9.09 -2.33 -1.24
CA ARG A 23 7.76 -2.79 -0.78
C ARG A 23 6.84 -1.65 -0.36
N LEU A 24 7.39 -0.64 0.30
CA LEU A 24 6.62 0.47 0.86
C LEU A 24 6.34 1.57 -0.17
N THR A 25 7.19 1.72 -1.19
CA THR A 25 7.11 2.82 -2.18
C THR A 25 6.57 2.40 -3.55
N GLY A 26 6.35 1.09 -3.77
CA GLY A 26 5.78 0.57 -5.01
C GLY A 26 4.34 1.03 -5.24
N LEU A 27 3.85 0.86 -6.48
CA LEU A 27 2.47 1.21 -6.87
C LEU A 27 1.42 0.59 -5.95
N TYR A 28 1.63 -0.67 -5.54
CA TYR A 28 0.84 -1.32 -4.51
C TYR A 28 1.72 -1.47 -3.26
N PRO A 29 1.70 -0.52 -2.32
CA PRO A 29 2.47 -0.64 -1.10
C PRO A 29 2.02 -1.88 -0.31
N LYS A 30 2.99 -2.68 0.13
CA LYS A 30 2.75 -3.90 0.90
C LYS A 30 3.54 -3.88 2.21
N PRO A 31 3.13 -3.04 3.18
CA PRO A 31 3.75 -3.05 4.49
C PRO A 31 3.60 -4.42 5.15
N LEU A 32 4.64 -4.83 5.86
CA LEU A 32 4.60 -5.92 6.83
C LEU A 32 3.88 -5.47 8.10
N GLU A 33 3.59 -6.41 8.99
CA GLU A 33 3.00 -6.10 10.28
C GLU A 33 3.92 -5.15 11.07
N GLY A 34 3.38 -4.00 11.47
CA GLY A 34 4.12 -2.94 12.15
C GLY A 34 4.82 -1.92 11.25
N GLU A 35 4.95 -2.18 9.94
CA GLU A 35 5.40 -1.16 8.98
C GLU A 35 4.27 -0.16 8.70
N GLN A 36 4.60 1.12 8.64
CA GLN A 36 3.65 2.21 8.48
C GLN A 36 3.97 3.01 7.21
N VAL A 37 2.96 3.20 6.37
CA VAL A 37 3.02 4.06 5.19
C VAL A 37 2.09 5.23 5.44
N PRO A 38 2.62 6.44 5.70
CA PRO A 38 1.77 7.61 5.74
C PRO A 38 1.17 7.82 4.36
N ILE A 39 -0.13 8.08 4.32
CA ILE A 39 -0.93 8.20 3.10
C ILE A 39 -1.90 9.37 3.17
N SER A 40 -2.27 9.92 2.02
CA SER A 40 -3.46 10.75 1.89
C SER A 40 -4.45 10.08 0.95
N PHE A 41 -5.71 10.00 1.35
CA PHE A 41 -6.76 9.47 0.49
C PHE A 41 -7.02 10.42 -0.69
N ILE A 42 -7.09 9.86 -1.91
CA ILE A 42 -7.40 10.62 -3.12
C ILE A 42 -8.81 10.25 -3.62
N ALA A 43 -9.05 8.97 -3.90
CA ALA A 43 -10.31 8.48 -4.44
C ALA A 43 -10.44 6.97 -4.22
N SER A 44 -11.64 6.43 -4.41
CA SER A 44 -11.90 4.99 -4.41
C SER A 44 -12.86 4.60 -5.53
N GLY A 45 -12.74 3.38 -6.03
CA GLY A 45 -13.67 2.82 -7.00
C GLY A 45 -13.77 1.30 -6.90
N LYS A 46 -14.87 0.74 -7.41
CA LYS A 46 -15.05 -0.70 -7.51
C LYS A 46 -14.33 -1.24 -8.74
N LYS A 47 -13.69 -2.40 -8.61
CA LYS A 47 -13.06 -3.13 -9.72
C LYS A 47 -13.33 -4.62 -9.63
N MET A 48 -13.51 -5.25 -10.78
CA MET A 48 -13.53 -6.70 -10.90
C MET A 48 -12.11 -7.21 -11.12
N ILE A 49 -11.68 -8.17 -10.29
CA ILE A 49 -10.38 -8.83 -10.45
C ILE A 49 -10.57 -10.34 -10.53
N GLY A 50 -9.70 -11.01 -11.27
CA GLY A 50 -9.64 -12.47 -11.37
C GLY A 50 -8.22 -12.98 -11.30
N TRP A 51 -8.02 -14.13 -10.67
CA TRP A 51 -6.73 -14.82 -10.65
C TRP A 51 -6.45 -15.48 -12.00
N SER A 52 -5.45 -15.00 -12.73
CA SER A 52 -4.96 -15.66 -13.93
C SER A 52 -3.99 -16.78 -13.54
N PRO A 53 -4.33 -18.06 -13.76
CA PRO A 53 -3.41 -19.17 -13.50
C PRO A 53 -2.20 -19.14 -14.43
N GLU A 54 -2.35 -18.59 -15.65
CA GLU A 54 -1.27 -18.43 -16.61
C GLU A 54 -0.22 -17.41 -16.13
N MET A 55 -0.67 -16.25 -15.64
CA MET A 55 0.24 -15.21 -15.13
C MET A 55 0.65 -15.40 -13.66
N GLY A 56 0.01 -16.32 -12.93
CA GLY A 56 0.26 -16.53 -11.50
C GLY A 56 -0.05 -15.30 -10.63
N ARG A 57 -0.99 -14.45 -11.05
CA ARG A 57 -1.39 -13.22 -10.34
C ARG A 57 -2.84 -12.82 -10.62
N SER A 58 -3.37 -11.94 -9.78
CA SER A 58 -4.65 -11.27 -10.05
C SER A 58 -4.49 -10.27 -11.21
N VAL A 59 -5.49 -10.22 -12.08
CA VAL A 59 -5.60 -9.25 -13.18
C VAL A 59 -6.96 -8.56 -13.12
N GLN A 60 -7.01 -7.34 -13.64
CA GLN A 60 -8.28 -6.62 -13.77
C GLN A 60 -9.12 -7.29 -14.86
N VAL A 61 -10.40 -7.44 -14.59
CA VAL A 61 -11.38 -7.97 -15.54
C VAL A 61 -12.01 -6.78 -16.24
N GLU A 62 -11.64 -6.60 -17.50
CA GLU A 62 -12.24 -5.61 -18.41
C GLU A 62 -13.36 -6.29 -19.22
N ASP A 63 -14.24 -5.52 -19.86
CA ASP A 63 -15.40 -6.03 -20.62
C ASP A 63 -15.02 -7.09 -21.70
N GLU A 64 -13.81 -7.01 -22.24
CA GLU A 64 -13.28 -7.95 -23.25
C GLU A 64 -12.45 -9.11 -22.67
N SER A 65 -12.26 -9.16 -21.35
CA SER A 65 -11.48 -10.22 -20.70
C SER A 65 -12.18 -11.58 -20.80
N ASP A 66 -11.43 -12.61 -21.17
CA ASP A 66 -11.93 -13.99 -21.18
C ASP A 66 -12.06 -14.51 -19.74
N VAL A 67 -13.17 -14.15 -19.10
CA VAL A 67 -13.44 -14.42 -17.68
C VAL A 67 -13.42 -15.93 -17.37
N SER A 68 -13.69 -16.77 -18.38
CA SER A 68 -13.68 -18.24 -18.27
C SER A 68 -12.29 -18.80 -17.95
N ALA A 69 -11.22 -18.09 -18.34
CA ALA A 69 -9.84 -18.48 -18.04
C ALA A 69 -9.40 -18.04 -16.64
N LEU A 70 -10.16 -17.17 -15.97
CA LEU A 70 -9.84 -16.62 -14.66
C LEU A 70 -10.47 -17.44 -13.53
N LYS A 71 -9.76 -17.51 -12.40
CA LYS A 71 -10.24 -18.14 -11.16
C LYS A 71 -10.56 -17.06 -10.14
N ARG A 72 -11.48 -17.37 -9.20
CA ARG A 72 -11.77 -16.49 -8.05
C ARG A 72 -12.08 -15.04 -8.45
N VAL A 73 -12.92 -14.90 -9.48
CA VAL A 73 -13.38 -13.59 -9.94
C VAL A 73 -14.21 -12.95 -8.84
N ARG A 74 -13.85 -11.72 -8.45
CA ARG A 74 -14.50 -10.98 -7.36
C ARG A 74 -14.40 -9.48 -7.58
N GLU A 75 -15.34 -8.76 -7.01
CA GLU A 75 -15.25 -7.31 -6.87
C GLU A 75 -14.34 -6.95 -5.69
N ILE A 76 -13.57 -5.88 -5.84
CA ILE A 76 -12.77 -5.25 -4.78
C ILE A 76 -12.97 -3.74 -4.79
N ASN A 77 -12.62 -3.09 -3.69
CA ASN A 77 -12.47 -1.63 -3.63
C ASN A 77 -11.00 -1.30 -3.92
N GLU A 78 -10.72 -0.54 -4.97
CA GLU A 78 -9.40 0.01 -5.23
C GLU A 78 -9.35 1.45 -4.74
N VAL A 79 -8.43 1.72 -3.81
CA VAL A 79 -8.23 3.04 -3.20
C VAL A 79 -6.97 3.67 -3.76
N ARG A 80 -7.11 4.85 -4.37
CA ARG A 80 -6.02 5.73 -4.78
C ARG A 80 -5.58 6.56 -3.59
N VAL A 81 -4.28 6.53 -3.31
CA VAL A 81 -3.67 7.27 -2.22
C VAL A 81 -2.43 8.02 -2.69
N PHE A 82 -2.10 9.14 -2.07
CA PHE A 82 -0.76 9.70 -2.15
C PHE A 82 0.13 9.02 -1.11
N ASN A 83 1.18 8.35 -1.55
CA ASN A 83 2.14 7.69 -0.66
C ASN A 83 3.25 8.68 -0.30
N TRP A 84 3.38 8.99 0.97
CA TRP A 84 4.30 10.01 1.47
C TRP A 84 5.77 9.59 1.39
N LEU A 85 6.05 8.29 1.43
CA LEU A 85 7.41 7.75 1.38
C LEU A 85 7.99 7.86 -0.03
N SER A 86 7.18 7.62 -1.06
CA SER A 86 7.59 7.79 -2.46
C SER A 86 7.32 9.21 -2.97
N GLY A 87 6.36 9.91 -2.35
CA GLY A 87 5.71 11.12 -2.85
C GLY A 87 5.10 10.95 -4.23
N ARG A 88 4.49 9.80 -4.48
CA ARG A 88 3.76 9.44 -5.70
C ARG A 88 2.42 8.82 -5.32
N GLU A 89 1.51 8.71 -6.29
CA GLU A 89 0.29 7.94 -6.09
C GLU A 89 0.59 6.43 -5.91
N GLY A 90 -0.25 5.78 -5.12
CA GLY A 90 -0.30 4.34 -4.90
C GLY A 90 -1.74 3.84 -4.86
N LEU A 91 -1.87 2.51 -4.91
CA LEU A 91 -3.14 1.78 -4.96
C LEU A 91 -3.18 0.77 -3.82
N ILE A 92 -4.30 0.74 -3.09
CA ILE A 92 -4.58 -0.25 -2.05
C ILE A 92 -5.85 -0.99 -2.43
N GLU A 93 -5.78 -2.32 -2.43
CA GLU A 93 -6.95 -3.18 -2.65
C GLU A 93 -7.58 -3.52 -1.30
N LEU A 94 -8.87 -3.26 -1.16
CA LEU A 94 -9.66 -3.50 0.04
C LEU A 94 -10.87 -4.39 -0.27
N ASP A 95 -11.22 -5.29 0.65
CA ASP A 95 -12.55 -5.85 0.72
C ASP A 95 -13.57 -4.83 1.27
N ASP A 96 -14.84 -5.18 1.28
CA ASP A 96 -15.91 -4.26 1.69
C ASP A 96 -15.82 -3.86 3.18
N GLY A 97 -15.41 -4.78 4.05
CA GLY A 97 -15.22 -4.49 5.47
C GLY A 97 -14.00 -3.59 5.70
N GLU A 98 -12.89 -3.86 5.01
CA GLU A 98 -11.70 -3.00 5.05
C GLU A 98 -11.99 -1.58 4.52
N MET A 99 -12.84 -1.46 3.49
CA MET A 99 -13.26 -0.17 2.95
C MET A 99 -14.19 0.59 3.90
N GLU A 100 -15.14 -0.08 4.54
CA GLU A 100 -16.04 0.51 5.54
C GLU A 100 -15.24 1.09 6.72
N GLU A 101 -14.25 0.35 7.21
CA GLU A 101 -13.35 0.81 8.29
C GLU A 101 -12.58 2.08 7.87
N LEU A 102 -12.03 2.10 6.65
CA LEU A 102 -11.34 3.28 6.13
C LEU A 102 -12.27 4.50 6.05
N LEU A 103 -13.49 4.32 5.55
CA LEU A 103 -14.46 5.43 5.44
C LEU A 103 -14.83 6.00 6.81
N ALA A 104 -15.05 5.14 7.81
CA ALA A 104 -15.32 5.59 9.17
C ALA A 104 -14.16 6.41 9.76
N ILE A 105 -12.91 5.99 9.49
CA ILE A 105 -11.72 6.74 9.90
C ILE A 105 -11.64 8.10 9.20
N LEU A 106 -11.90 8.14 7.88
CA LEU A 106 -11.89 9.38 7.11
C LEU A 106 -12.96 10.36 7.56
N GLU A 107 -14.14 9.86 7.99
CA GLU A 107 -15.21 10.70 8.55
C GLU A 107 -14.83 11.30 9.91
N ALA A 108 -14.13 10.53 10.75
CA ALA A 108 -13.69 10.98 12.08
C ALA A 108 -12.45 11.90 12.06
N LYS A 109 -11.70 11.90 10.95
CA LYS A 109 -10.41 12.59 10.82
C LYS A 109 -10.55 14.11 10.92
N ASN A 110 -9.73 14.73 11.77
CA ASN A 110 -9.72 16.17 12.00
C ASN A 110 -8.29 16.74 12.06
N GLY A 111 -7.57 16.62 10.95
CA GLY A 111 -6.21 17.16 10.78
C GLY A 111 -5.08 16.19 11.12
N GLU A 112 -5.38 15.03 11.71
CA GLU A 112 -4.41 13.95 11.91
C GLU A 112 -3.93 13.35 10.59
N GLN A 113 -2.75 12.71 10.62
CA GLN A 113 -2.21 12.01 9.48
C GLN A 113 -2.80 10.61 9.37
N LEU A 114 -3.25 10.24 8.16
CA LEU A 114 -3.70 8.88 7.87
C LEU A 114 -2.48 7.99 7.60
N VAL A 115 -2.45 6.83 8.23
CA VAL A 115 -1.40 5.83 8.05
C VAL A 115 -2.02 4.50 7.62
N PHE A 116 -1.39 3.88 6.64
CA PHE A 116 -1.70 2.54 6.17
C PHE A 116 -0.68 1.53 6.70
N THR A 117 -1.19 0.41 7.21
CA THR A 117 -0.41 -0.75 7.62
C THR A 117 -1.16 -2.04 7.26
N ARG A 118 -0.58 -3.19 7.62
CA ARG A 118 -1.28 -4.48 7.54
C ARG A 118 -1.19 -5.20 8.87
N VAL A 119 -2.30 -5.81 9.28
CA VAL A 119 -2.41 -6.52 10.57
C VAL A 119 -2.84 -7.96 10.35
N LYS A 120 -2.35 -8.88 11.17
CA LYS A 120 -2.68 -10.30 11.06
C LYS A 120 -3.98 -10.63 11.80
N VAL A 121 -5.05 -10.85 11.05
CA VAL A 121 -6.34 -11.33 11.57
C VAL A 121 -6.57 -12.76 11.13
N LYS A 122 -6.76 -13.69 12.09
CA LYS A 122 -7.00 -15.13 11.84
C LYS A 122 -5.99 -15.74 10.85
N GLY A 123 -4.73 -15.34 10.96
CA GLY A 123 -3.64 -15.85 10.11
C GLY A 123 -3.49 -15.17 8.75
N ARG A 124 -4.30 -14.18 8.40
CA ARG A 124 -4.22 -13.41 7.15
C ARG A 124 -3.82 -11.96 7.44
N LEU A 125 -2.94 -11.40 6.62
CA LEU A 125 -2.61 -9.97 6.67
C LEU A 125 -3.64 -9.17 5.89
N ILE A 126 -4.46 -8.41 6.61
CA ILE A 126 -5.48 -7.50 6.07
C ILE A 126 -4.98 -6.06 6.12
N ALA A 127 -5.53 -5.19 5.28
CA ALA A 127 -5.28 -3.76 5.33
C ALA A 127 -5.86 -3.18 6.64
N ALA A 128 -5.15 -2.23 7.23
CA ALA A 128 -5.61 -1.49 8.40
C ALA A 128 -5.14 -0.04 8.31
N PHE A 129 -5.95 0.84 8.89
CA PHE A 129 -5.72 2.27 8.85
C PHE A 129 -5.78 2.87 10.25
N ALA A 130 -5.01 3.92 10.48
CA ALA A 130 -5.02 4.64 11.73
C ALA A 130 -4.79 6.13 11.50
N LEU A 131 -5.28 6.94 12.43
CA LEU A 131 -4.93 8.35 12.55
C LEU A 131 -3.82 8.48 13.58
N VAL A 132 -2.76 9.20 13.22
CA VAL A 132 -1.65 9.49 14.12
C VAL A 132 -1.49 11.00 14.28
N GLU A 133 -1.04 11.43 15.47
CA GLU A 133 -0.70 12.83 15.72
C GLU A 133 0.43 13.26 14.76
N GLY A 134 0.08 14.16 13.85
CA GLY A 134 0.96 14.66 12.79
C GLY A 134 0.14 15.47 11.79
N GLU A 135 0.68 16.61 11.35
CA GLU A 135 0.00 17.45 10.36
C GLU A 135 0.28 16.85 8.97
N GLU A 136 -0.76 16.43 8.23
CA GLU A 136 -0.59 16.20 6.80
C GLU A 136 -0.16 17.53 6.16
N PRO A 137 0.98 17.60 5.44
CA PRO A 137 1.28 18.84 4.79
C PRO A 137 0.22 19.14 3.74
N ARG A 138 -0.09 20.42 3.71
CA ARG A 138 -1.26 20.97 3.05
C ARG A 138 -1.32 20.52 1.60
N ARG A 139 -2.52 20.18 1.14
CA ARG A 139 -2.85 19.66 -0.21
C ARG A 139 -2.14 20.36 -1.39
N TRP A 140 -1.73 21.62 -1.27
CA TRP A 140 -0.98 22.35 -2.30
C TRP A 140 0.48 21.87 -2.48
N LEU A 141 1.13 21.34 -1.45
CA LEU A 141 2.47 20.73 -1.54
C LEU A 141 2.47 19.44 -2.37
N LEU A 142 1.31 18.78 -2.49
CA LEU A 142 1.14 17.58 -3.31
C LEU A 142 1.03 17.94 -4.80
N SER A 143 0.50 19.11 -5.11
CA SER A 143 0.34 19.59 -6.49
C SER A 143 1.68 20.00 -7.11
N GLU A 144 2.55 20.72 -6.38
CA GLU A 144 3.85 21.19 -6.92
C GLU A 144 4.87 20.07 -7.21
N ARG A 145 4.58 18.83 -6.80
CA ARG A 145 5.46 17.65 -7.00
C ARG A 145 4.95 16.71 -8.10
N LEU A 146 3.79 16.99 -8.68
CA LEU A 146 3.22 16.25 -9.81
C LEU A 146 3.63 16.84 -11.17
N ASP A 147 4.34 17.98 -11.18
CA ASP A 147 4.74 18.71 -12.39
C ASP A 147 6.20 18.46 -12.85
N ASP A 148 6.86 17.37 -12.40
CA ASP A 148 8.22 16.95 -12.87
C ASP A 148 8.20 15.61 -13.63
#